data_AF-A0A516Q5P2-F1
#
_entry.id   AF-A0A516Q5P2-F1
#
_cell.length_a   1.000
_cell.length_b   1.000
_cell.length_c   1.000
_cell.angle_alpha   90.00
_cell.angle_beta   90.00
_cell.angle_gamma   90.00
#
_symmetry.space_group_name_H-M   'P 1'
#
loop_
_entity.id
_entity.type
_entity.pdbx_description
1 polymer ?
#
loop_
_entity_poly.entity_id
_entity_poly.type
_entity_poly.pdbx_seq_one_letter_code
_entity_poly.pdbx_strand_id
1 'polypeptide(L)'
;MAGGSRYQMRQRMFSIGDDFVITNDQGQPAFKVDGKMLRVRSTLFFEDVRGRQLYKIQERMLRVRDTMNIERADGGVAAKVHNALITPLRDRWQIDIPGGQDLSTQGNIVNHEYRVQQGGAVVATVSKRWFRIRDSYGVEVAPGQDDALLLAITVVIDMMAHQGR
;
A
#
# COMPACT_ATOMS: atom_id res chain seq x y z
N MET A 1 24.10 8.27 -8.25
CA MET A 1 22.73 8.59 -7.79
C MET A 1 22.12 7.29 -7.33
N ALA A 2 21.91 7.10 -6.02
CA ALA A 2 21.25 5.89 -5.54
C ALA A 2 19.76 6.03 -5.85
N GLY A 3 19.34 5.56 -7.03
CA GLY A 3 17.95 5.59 -7.46
C GLY A 3 17.14 4.59 -6.64
N GLY A 4 16.05 5.05 -6.04
CA GLY A 4 15.07 4.16 -5.44
C GLY A 4 14.40 3.27 -6.48
N SER A 5 13.78 2.17 -6.05
CA SER A 5 12.97 1.32 -6.93
C SER A 5 11.69 2.04 -7.30
N ARG A 6 11.27 1.97 -8.57
CA ARG A 6 9.99 2.54 -9.00
C ARG A 6 9.07 1.45 -9.53
N TYR A 7 7.81 1.55 -9.13
CA TYR A 7 6.75 0.61 -9.44
C TYR A 7 5.56 1.31 -10.05
N GLN A 8 4.88 0.63 -10.97
CA GLN A 8 3.60 1.03 -11.52
C GLN A 8 2.49 0.21 -10.87
N MET A 9 1.54 0.92 -10.26
CA MET A 9 0.35 0.38 -9.61
C MET A 9 -0.89 0.72 -10.44
N ARG A 10 -1.88 -0.18 -10.44
CA ARG A 10 -3.19 0.09 -11.04
C ARG A 10 -4.14 0.69 -10.00
N GLN A 11 -4.98 1.63 -10.38
CA GLN A 11 -6.03 2.17 -9.53
C GLN A 11 -7.22 1.20 -9.44
N ARG A 12 -8.02 1.35 -8.38
CA ARG A 12 -9.29 0.63 -8.20
C ARG A 12 -9.15 -0.89 -8.19
N MET A 13 -8.02 -1.40 -7.69
CA MET A 13 -7.74 -2.83 -7.60
C MET A 13 -8.93 -3.60 -6.95
N PHE A 14 -9.55 -2.99 -5.94
CA PHE A 14 -10.60 -3.64 -5.16
C PHE A 14 -11.98 -3.69 -5.83
N SER A 15 -12.23 -2.84 -6.83
CA SER A 15 -13.54 -2.77 -7.49
C SER A 15 -13.84 -3.98 -8.38
N ILE A 16 -12.79 -4.68 -8.82
CA ILE A 16 -12.90 -5.74 -9.83
C ILE A 16 -12.94 -7.12 -9.16
N GLY A 17 -12.25 -7.32 -8.03
CA GLY A 17 -12.13 -8.64 -7.39
C GLY A 17 -11.20 -9.61 -8.11
N ASP A 18 -10.49 -9.12 -9.12
CA ASP A 18 -9.50 -9.85 -9.90
C ASP A 18 -8.10 -9.74 -9.28
N ASP A 19 -7.14 -10.46 -9.85
CA ASP A 19 -5.72 -10.35 -9.52
C ASP A 19 -5.09 -9.13 -10.22
N PHE A 20 -4.10 -8.50 -9.58
CA PHE A 20 -3.37 -7.35 -10.12
C PHE A 20 -1.87 -7.62 -10.15
N VAL A 21 -1.23 -7.26 -11.25
CA VAL A 21 0.23 -7.30 -11.39
C VAL A 21 0.78 -5.90 -11.20
N ILE A 22 1.79 -5.80 -10.34
CA ILE A 22 2.60 -4.60 -10.14
C ILE A 22 3.87 -4.77 -10.96
N THR A 23 4.18 -3.81 -11.81
CA THR A 23 5.40 -3.82 -12.62
C THR A 23 6.44 -2.85 -12.10
N ASN A 24 7.71 -3.12 -12.36
CA ASN A 24 8.78 -2.13 -12.15
C ASN A 24 8.78 -1.07 -13.25
N ASP A 25 9.75 -0.15 -13.20
CA ASP A 25 9.98 0.93 -14.17
C ASP A 25 10.37 0.43 -15.58
N GLN A 26 10.83 -0.82 -15.69
CA GLN A 26 11.10 -1.50 -16.96
C GLN A 26 9.86 -2.21 -17.53
N GLY A 27 8.71 -2.12 -16.87
CA GLY A 27 7.47 -2.81 -17.28
C GLY A 27 7.47 -4.31 -17.00
N GLN A 28 8.44 -4.82 -16.24
CA GLN A 28 8.50 -6.24 -15.87
C GLN A 28 7.66 -6.49 -14.63
N PRO A 29 6.91 -7.61 -14.56
CA PRO A 29 6.23 -8.03 -13.33
C PRO A 29 7.20 -8.09 -12.15
N ALA A 30 6.85 -7.47 -11.03
CA ALA A 30 7.63 -7.47 -9.80
C ALA A 30 6.86 -8.10 -8.64
N PHE A 31 5.56 -7.84 -8.55
CA PHE A 31 4.68 -8.39 -7.52
C PHE A 31 3.29 -8.64 -8.07
N LYS A 32 2.50 -9.38 -7.30
CA LYS A 32 1.10 -9.67 -7.59
C LYS A 32 0.24 -9.46 -6.35
N VAL A 33 -0.96 -8.94 -6.52
CA VAL A 33 -1.99 -8.85 -5.49
C VAL A 33 -3.13 -9.80 -5.89
N ASP A 34 -3.35 -10.87 -5.12
CA ASP A 34 -4.49 -11.78 -5.32
C ASP A 34 -5.73 -11.20 -4.61
N GLY A 35 -6.72 -10.86 -5.44
CA GLY A 35 -7.97 -10.21 -5.06
C GLY A 35 -9.12 -11.16 -4.76
N LYS A 36 -8.98 -12.46 -5.02
CA LYS A 36 -10.12 -13.40 -5.08
C LYS A 36 -10.84 -13.55 -3.74
N MET A 37 -10.11 -13.37 -2.65
CA MET A 37 -10.65 -13.52 -1.29
C MET A 37 -11.25 -12.23 -0.71
N LEU A 38 -11.18 -11.12 -1.44
CA LEU A 38 -11.63 -9.82 -0.95
C LEU A 38 -13.13 -9.83 -0.63
N ARG A 39 -13.96 -10.39 -1.51
CA ARG A 39 -15.43 -10.41 -1.34
C ARG A 39 -15.91 -11.42 -0.30
N VAL A 40 -15.10 -12.43 0.02
CA VAL A 40 -15.50 -13.55 0.88
C VAL A 40 -15.09 -13.31 2.34
N ARG A 41 -13.89 -12.76 2.57
CA ARG A 41 -13.31 -12.60 3.92
C ARG A 41 -12.55 -11.29 4.13
N SER A 42 -12.78 -10.26 3.31
CA SER A 42 -12.03 -9.00 3.34
C SER A 42 -10.50 -9.21 3.40
N THR A 43 -10.01 -10.21 2.67
CA THR A 43 -8.60 -10.64 2.71
C THR A 43 -7.97 -10.54 1.32
N LEU A 44 -6.73 -10.08 1.23
CA LEU A 44 -5.91 -10.06 0.03
C LEU A 44 -4.54 -10.67 0.31
N PHE A 45 -3.94 -11.26 -0.71
CA PHE A 45 -2.58 -11.76 -0.64
C PHE A 45 -1.66 -10.93 -1.53
N PHE A 46 -0.53 -10.51 -0.98
CA PHE A 46 0.53 -9.85 -1.71
C PHE A 46 1.65 -10.86 -1.94
N GLU A 47 1.96 -11.13 -3.19
CA GLU A 47 2.81 -12.23 -3.63
C GLU A 47 3.99 -11.73 -4.47
N ASP A 48 5.08 -12.48 -4.47
CA ASP A 48 6.12 -12.30 -5.49
C ASP A 48 5.71 -12.91 -6.85
N VAL A 49 6.53 -12.69 -7.89
CA VAL A 49 6.29 -13.21 -9.24
C VAL A 49 6.21 -14.74 -9.34
N ARG A 50 6.66 -15.47 -8.31
CA ARG A 50 6.59 -16.93 -8.25
C ARG A 50 5.31 -17.42 -7.55
N GLY A 51 4.43 -16.51 -7.14
CA GLY A 51 3.21 -16.81 -6.39
C GLY A 51 3.46 -17.12 -4.92
N ARG A 52 4.63 -16.80 -4.37
CA ARG A 52 4.87 -16.96 -2.94
C ARG A 52 4.26 -15.78 -2.21
N GLN A 53 3.37 -16.06 -1.27
CA GLN A 53 2.79 -15.05 -0.38
C GLN A 53 3.88 -14.40 0.47
N LEU A 54 4.02 -13.08 0.35
CA LEU A 54 4.88 -12.24 1.18
C LEU A 54 4.08 -11.65 2.33
N TYR A 55 2.90 -11.10 2.01
CA TYR A 55 2.01 -10.47 2.98
C TYR A 55 0.57 -10.89 2.78
N LYS A 56 -0.19 -10.86 3.86
CA LYS A 56 -1.65 -11.01 3.88
C LYS A 56 -2.25 -9.74 4.45
N ILE A 57 -3.13 -9.11 3.69
CA ILE A 57 -3.84 -7.90 4.09
C ILE A 57 -5.24 -8.34 4.55
N GLN A 58 -5.64 -7.94 5.75
CA GLN A 58 -6.96 -8.29 6.27
C GLN A 58 -7.57 -7.16 7.10
N GLU A 59 -8.86 -6.92 6.89
CA GLU A 59 -9.67 -6.06 7.75
C GLU A 59 -9.88 -6.72 9.12
N ARG A 60 -9.65 -5.97 10.20
CA ARG A 60 -9.92 -6.49 11.55
C ARG A 60 -11.33 -6.08 11.96
N MET A 61 -12.17 -7.04 12.32
CA MET A 61 -13.53 -6.83 12.86
C MET A 61 -13.55 -6.23 14.29
N LEU A 62 -12.56 -5.42 14.67
CA LEU A 62 -12.66 -4.61 15.88
C LEU A 62 -13.48 -3.36 15.56
N ARG A 63 -14.19 -2.81 16.56
CA ARG A 63 -15.17 -1.71 16.43
C ARG A 63 -14.65 -0.41 15.77
N VAL A 64 -13.38 -0.34 15.38
CA VAL A 64 -12.75 0.77 14.68
C VAL A 64 -12.79 0.45 13.18
N ARG A 65 -13.74 1.07 12.46
CA ARG A 65 -13.96 0.90 11.00
C ARG A 65 -12.78 1.35 10.13
N ASP A 66 -11.72 1.89 10.72
CA ASP A 66 -10.65 2.59 10.03
C ASP A 66 -9.28 1.97 10.30
N THR A 67 -9.17 0.64 10.38
CA THR A 67 -7.89 -0.04 10.60
C THR A 67 -7.75 -1.34 9.80
N MET A 68 -6.60 -1.51 9.13
CA MET A 68 -6.22 -2.73 8.43
C MET A 68 -4.86 -3.24 8.88
N ASN A 69 -4.71 -4.57 8.95
CA ASN A 69 -3.44 -5.22 9.25
C ASN A 69 -2.79 -5.77 7.98
N ILE A 70 -1.47 -5.69 7.95
CA ILE A 70 -0.61 -6.40 7.02
C ILE A 70 0.16 -7.45 7.83
N GLU A 71 -0.09 -8.72 7.56
CA GLU A 71 0.52 -9.87 8.23
C GLU A 71 1.61 -10.47 7.34
N ARG A 72 2.72 -10.90 7.93
CA ARG A 72 3.74 -11.72 7.26
C ARG A 72 3.21 -13.14 7.04
N ALA A 73 3.91 -13.90 6.20
CA ALA A 73 3.60 -15.31 5.95
C ALA A 73 3.59 -16.19 7.23
N ASP A 74 4.33 -15.81 8.28
CA ASP A 74 4.37 -16.50 9.58
C ASP A 74 3.22 -16.10 10.54
N GLY A 75 2.34 -15.18 10.12
CA GLY A 75 1.23 -14.66 10.93
C GLY A 75 1.60 -13.48 11.84
N GLY A 76 2.87 -13.06 11.88
CA GLY A 76 3.29 -11.86 12.61
C GLY A 76 2.82 -10.58 11.91
N VAL A 77 2.38 -9.58 12.68
CA VAL A 77 1.98 -8.28 12.10
C VAL A 77 3.22 -7.55 11.56
N ALA A 78 3.20 -7.23 10.28
CA ALA A 78 4.22 -6.43 9.60
C ALA A 78 3.96 -4.94 9.75
N ALA A 79 2.70 -4.55 9.60
CA ALA A 79 2.25 -3.18 9.74
C ALA A 79 0.76 -3.15 10.11
N LYS A 80 0.36 -2.08 10.81
CA LYS A 80 -1.04 -1.77 11.04
C LYS A 80 -1.32 -0.35 10.55
N VAL A 81 -2.25 -0.21 9.62
CA VAL A 81 -2.57 1.05 8.96
C VAL A 81 -3.88 1.57 9.53
N HIS A 82 -3.91 2.81 10.00
CA HIS A 82 -5.12 3.47 10.47
C HIS A 82 -5.20 4.93 10.03
N ASN A 83 -6.43 5.36 9.76
CA ASN A 83 -6.70 6.76 9.42
C ASN A 83 -6.67 7.61 10.70
N ALA A 84 -5.77 8.58 10.78
CA ALA A 84 -5.76 9.53 11.88
C ALA A 84 -6.74 10.66 11.55
N LEU A 85 -8.04 10.43 11.83
CA LEU A 85 -9.15 11.39 11.64
C LEU A 85 -9.07 12.68 12.49
N ILE A 86 -7.89 13.04 12.99
CA ILE A 86 -7.72 14.02 14.07
C ILE A 86 -7.76 15.48 13.56
N THR A 87 -7.68 15.73 12.25
CA THR A 87 -7.72 17.11 11.71
C THR A 87 -8.48 17.23 10.38
N PRO A 88 -9.48 18.14 10.28
CA PRO A 88 -10.37 18.26 9.11
C PRO A 88 -9.71 18.85 7.84
N LEU A 89 -8.40 19.13 7.85
CA LEU A 89 -7.72 19.84 6.75
C LEU A 89 -6.63 19.04 6.04
N ARG A 90 -6.23 17.86 6.55
CA ARG A 90 -5.22 17.00 5.90
C ARG A 90 -5.43 15.54 6.30
N ASP A 91 -5.84 14.70 5.36
CA ASP A 91 -5.86 13.25 5.54
C ASP A 91 -4.42 12.78 5.81
N ARG A 92 -4.12 12.50 7.08
CA ARG A 92 -2.87 11.88 7.51
C ARG A 92 -3.18 10.47 7.98
N TRP A 93 -2.44 9.53 7.45
CA TRP A 93 -2.52 8.14 7.85
C TRP A 93 -1.28 7.80 8.66
N GLN A 94 -1.48 7.00 9.70
CA GLN A 94 -0.42 6.47 10.53
C GLN A 94 -0.31 4.98 10.26
N ILE A 95 0.93 4.49 10.26
CA ILE A 95 1.23 3.09 10.05
C ILE A 95 2.13 2.64 11.19
N ASP A 96 1.58 1.84 12.09
CA ASP A 96 2.34 1.24 13.18
C ASP A 96 3.24 0.14 12.62
N ILE A 97 4.54 0.19 12.92
CA ILE A 97 5.50 -0.86 12.55
C ILE A 97 5.96 -1.58 13.82
N PRO A 98 5.51 -2.82 14.08
CA PRO A 98 5.89 -3.56 15.28
C PRO A 98 7.41 -3.71 15.41
N GLY A 99 7.97 -3.24 16.53
CA GLY A 99 9.41 -3.30 16.81
C GLY A 99 10.27 -2.30 16.02
N GLY A 100 9.65 -1.34 15.32
CA GLY A 100 10.35 -0.33 14.53
C GLY A 100 9.80 1.09 14.77
N GLN A 101 10.26 2.03 13.95
CA GLN A 101 9.69 3.37 13.91
C GLN A 101 8.45 3.37 13.00
N ASP A 102 7.39 4.00 13.49
CA ASP A 102 6.14 4.16 12.75
C ASP A 102 6.32 5.03 11.51
N LEU A 103 5.42 4.82 10.54
CA LEU A 103 5.35 5.63 9.33
C LEU A 103 4.16 6.58 9.38
N SER A 104 4.26 7.66 8.63
CA SER A 104 3.15 8.59 8.42
C SER A 104 3.06 9.02 6.97
N THR A 105 1.86 9.39 6.55
CA THR A 105 1.65 9.95 5.21
C THR A 105 1.54 11.47 5.22
N GLN A 106 2.01 12.09 4.15
CA GLN A 106 1.86 13.52 3.91
C GLN A 106 1.57 13.80 2.44
N GLY A 107 0.47 14.50 2.16
CA GLY A 107 0.10 14.93 0.81
C GLY A 107 -1.39 14.75 0.55
N ASN A 108 -1.74 14.56 -0.72
CA ASN A 108 -3.11 14.31 -1.17
C ASN A 108 -3.29 12.81 -1.47
N ILE A 109 -3.84 12.08 -0.50
CA ILE A 109 -4.10 10.63 -0.62
C ILE A 109 -5.08 10.33 -1.74
N VAL A 110 -6.18 11.08 -1.81
CA VAL A 110 -7.28 10.88 -2.77
C VAL A 110 -6.81 10.96 -4.22
N ASN A 111 -5.85 11.85 -4.51
CA ASN A 111 -5.29 12.04 -5.84
C ASN A 111 -4.01 11.24 -6.10
N HIS A 112 -3.60 10.35 -5.19
CA HIS A 112 -2.34 9.59 -5.26
C HIS A 112 -1.12 10.50 -5.41
N GLU A 113 -1.07 11.61 -4.68
CA GLU A 113 0.05 12.56 -4.66
C GLU A 113 0.51 12.78 -3.21
N TYR A 114 1.20 11.78 -2.65
CA TYR A 114 1.61 11.79 -1.25
C TYR A 114 2.95 11.09 -1.03
N ARG A 115 3.50 11.26 0.17
CA ARG A 115 4.75 10.63 0.61
C ARG A 115 4.50 9.82 1.86
N VAL A 116 5.24 8.73 2.00
CA VAL A 116 5.37 7.95 3.23
C VAL A 116 6.68 8.34 3.89
N GLN A 117 6.63 8.68 5.17
CA GLN A 117 7.76 9.15 5.95
C GLN A 117 8.01 8.29 7.18
N GLN A 118 9.28 8.00 7.47
CA GLN A 118 9.75 7.40 8.71
C GLN A 118 10.72 8.37 9.38
N GLY A 119 10.46 8.76 10.63
CA GLY A 119 11.34 9.70 11.35
C GLY A 119 11.62 11.02 10.60
N GLY A 120 10.68 11.47 9.76
CA GLY A 120 10.83 12.67 8.91
C GLY A 120 11.54 12.45 7.57
N ALA A 121 12.19 11.30 7.35
CA ALA A 121 12.77 10.92 6.07
C ALA A 121 11.69 10.31 5.15
N VAL A 122 11.74 10.65 3.85
CA VAL A 122 10.82 10.06 2.86
C VAL A 122 11.31 8.67 2.49
N VAL A 123 10.48 7.66 2.75
CA VAL A 123 10.76 6.25 2.43
C VAL A 123 10.00 5.75 1.21
N ALA A 124 8.87 6.40 0.87
CA ALA A 124 8.22 6.20 -0.41
C ALA A 124 7.53 7.49 -0.88
N THR A 125 7.39 7.64 -2.20
CA THR A 125 6.59 8.69 -2.82
C THR A 125 5.60 8.06 -3.79
N VAL A 126 4.36 8.52 -3.74
CA VAL A 126 3.25 8.08 -4.60
C VAL A 126 2.83 9.24 -5.48
N SER A 127 2.81 9.04 -6.81
CA SER A 127 2.45 10.08 -7.77
C SER A 127 1.84 9.50 -9.05
N LYS A 128 0.76 10.12 -9.58
CA LYS A 128 0.25 9.82 -10.93
C LYS A 128 1.13 10.40 -12.02
N ARG A 129 1.92 11.43 -11.70
CA ARG A 129 2.69 12.19 -12.70
C ARG A 129 3.80 11.38 -13.36
N TRP A 130 4.24 10.28 -12.74
CA TRP A 130 5.29 9.42 -13.30
C TRP A 130 4.83 8.54 -14.44
N PHE A 131 3.52 8.30 -14.58
CA PHE A 131 2.98 7.42 -15.60
C PHE A 131 1.89 8.15 -16.39
N ARG A 132 2.00 8.16 -17.72
CA ARG A 132 0.96 8.70 -18.61
C ARG A 132 -0.20 7.71 -18.84
N ILE A 133 -0.11 6.54 -18.22
CA ILE A 133 -1.09 5.46 -18.38
C ILE A 133 -2.30 5.78 -17.52
N ARG A 134 -3.48 5.76 -18.15
CA ARG A 134 -4.76 5.98 -17.48
C ARG A 134 -4.96 4.92 -16.39
N ASP A 135 -5.62 5.31 -15.29
CA ASP A 135 -5.94 4.42 -14.17
C ASP A 135 -4.71 3.75 -13.54
N SER A 136 -3.54 4.38 -13.63
CA SER A 136 -2.31 3.95 -12.93
C SER A 136 -1.75 5.08 -12.08
N TYR A 137 -0.89 4.71 -11.14
CA TYR A 137 -0.04 5.64 -10.39
C TYR A 137 1.29 4.95 -10.11
N GLY A 138 2.29 5.73 -9.75
CA GLY A 138 3.60 5.23 -9.45
C GLY A 138 3.94 5.28 -7.97
N VAL A 139 4.77 4.34 -7.54
CA VAL A 139 5.37 4.32 -6.20
C VAL A 139 6.87 4.23 -6.37
N GLU A 140 7.58 5.22 -5.86
CA GLU A 140 9.04 5.20 -5.76
C GLU A 140 9.40 4.91 -4.31
N VAL A 141 10.14 3.85 -4.08
CA VAL A 141 10.59 3.38 -2.78
C VAL A 141 12.06 3.75 -2.62
N ALA A 142 12.41 4.36 -1.48
CA ALA A 142 13.78 4.75 -1.19
C ALA A 142 14.70 3.50 -1.09
N PRO A 143 16.00 3.62 -1.44
CA PRO A 143 16.92 2.49 -1.36
C PRO A 143 16.98 1.85 0.03
N GLY A 144 17.07 0.53 0.07
CA GLY A 144 17.24 -0.25 1.32
C GLY A 144 15.97 -0.41 2.15
N GLN A 145 14.81 0.00 1.63
CA GLN A 145 13.52 -0.26 2.26
C GLN A 145 12.98 -1.64 1.85
N ASP A 146 11.93 -2.08 2.55
CA ASP A 146 11.14 -3.23 2.11
C ASP A 146 10.10 -2.76 1.08
N ASP A 147 10.46 -2.87 -0.19
CA ASP A 147 9.62 -2.47 -1.31
C ASP A 147 8.25 -3.15 -1.28
N ALA A 148 8.20 -4.45 -0.96
CA ALA A 148 6.95 -5.21 -0.89
C ALA A 148 6.03 -4.70 0.22
N LEU A 149 6.58 -4.39 1.40
CA LEU A 149 5.81 -3.83 2.50
C LEU A 149 5.27 -2.44 2.18
N LEU A 150 6.08 -1.55 1.59
CA LEU A 150 5.64 -0.20 1.23
C LEU A 150 4.58 -0.21 0.12
N LEU A 151 4.69 -1.13 -0.84
CA LEU A 151 3.66 -1.36 -1.84
C LEU A 151 2.39 -1.91 -1.19
N ALA A 152 2.48 -2.89 -0.29
CA ALA A 152 1.32 -3.42 0.45
C ALA A 152 0.63 -2.34 1.32
N ILE A 153 1.39 -1.45 1.96
CA ILE A 153 0.85 -0.28 2.67
C ILE A 153 0.10 0.63 1.69
N THR A 154 0.65 0.87 0.51
CA THR A 154 0.02 1.68 -0.53
C THR A 154 -1.29 1.05 -1.02
N VAL A 155 -1.33 -0.29 -1.19
CA VAL A 155 -2.55 -1.07 -1.48
C VAL A 155 -3.59 -0.81 -0.38
N VAL A 156 -3.23 -0.94 0.90
CA VAL A 156 -4.14 -0.69 2.02
C VAL A 156 -4.66 0.75 2.05
N ILE A 157 -3.80 1.74 1.80
CA ILE A 157 -4.22 3.14 1.73
C ILE A 157 -5.24 3.36 0.62
N ASP A 158 -4.99 2.81 -0.57
CA ASP A 158 -5.94 2.87 -1.69
C ASP A 158 -7.27 2.21 -1.34
N MET A 159 -7.27 1.10 -0.59
CA MET A 159 -8.48 0.44 -0.10
C MET A 159 -9.31 1.36 0.78
N MET A 160 -8.74 1.83 1.90
CA MET A 160 -9.57 2.53 2.90
C MET A 160 -9.89 3.97 2.46
N ALA A 161 -9.09 4.59 1.58
CA ALA A 161 -9.41 5.90 0.99
C ALA A 161 -10.57 5.85 -0.02
N HIS A 162 -10.91 4.66 -0.53
CA HIS A 162 -11.93 4.47 -1.55
C HIS A 162 -13.10 3.56 -1.12
N GLN A 163 -13.13 3.10 0.14
CA GLN A 163 -14.16 2.20 0.70
C GLN A 163 -15.56 2.81 0.93
N GLY A 164 -15.89 3.96 0.32
CA GLY A 164 -17.14 4.69 0.57
C GLY A 164 -17.80 5.33 -0.65
N ARG A 165 -17.57 4.80 -1.86
CA ARG A 165 -18.22 5.26 -3.09
C ARG A 165 -18.97 4.15 -3.81
#